data_AF-Q6L1U6-F1
#
_entry.id   AF-Q6L1U6-F1
#
_cell.length_a   1.000
_cell.length_b   1.000
_cell.length_c   1.000
_cell.angle_alpha   90.00
_cell.angle_beta   90.00
_cell.angle_gamma   90.00
#
_symmetry.space_group_name_H-M   'P 1'
#
loop_
_entity.id
_entity.type
_entity.pdbx_description
1 polymer ?
#
loop_
_entity_poly.entity_id
_entity_poly.type
_entity_poly.pdbx_seq_one_letter_code
_entity_poly.pdbx_strand_id
1 'polypeptide(L)'
;MDLNEMILKELENGPVKEEHLISKLIDKNYNYNNLKRSDYIKIGAEIILENKIIFAIDNLVKTGRIKRKKLNIDGIEDLYLLLP
;
A
#
# COMPACT_ATOMS: atom_id res chain seq x y z
N MET A 1 -10.51 9.06 8.96
CA MET A 1 -10.66 8.31 7.70
C MET A 1 -10.11 6.93 7.97
N ASP A 2 -10.94 5.90 7.82
CA ASP A 2 -10.54 4.50 8.02
C ASP A 2 -9.54 4.07 6.93
N LEU A 3 -8.69 3.09 7.22
CA LEU A 3 -7.67 2.62 6.26
C LEU A 3 -8.31 2.13 4.94
N ASN A 4 -9.47 1.47 5.01
CA ASN A 4 -10.18 1.04 3.81
C ASN A 4 -10.69 2.24 3.01
N GLU A 5 -11.20 3.29 3.66
CA GLU A 5 -11.66 4.51 3.00
C GLU A 5 -10.50 5.23 2.29
N MET A 6 -9.31 5.26 2.92
CA MET A 6 -8.11 5.82 2.31
C MET A 6 -7.72 5.07 1.03
N ILE A 7 -7.70 3.73 1.08
CA ILE A 7 -7.39 2.88 -0.07
C ILE A 7 -8.38 3.12 -1.22
N LEU A 8 -9.67 3.13 -0.92
CA LEU A 8 -10.71 3.31 -1.93
C LEU A 8 -10.62 4.69 -2.58
N LYS A 9 -10.39 5.73 -1.79
CA LYS A 9 -10.21 7.10 -2.28
C LYS A 9 -9.02 7.24 -3.23
N GLU A 10 -7.91 6.55 -2.97
CA GLU A 10 -6.78 6.54 -3.91
C GLU A 10 -7.16 5.88 -5.24
N LEU A 11 -7.96 4.81 -5.20
CA LEU A 11 -8.42 4.07 -6.37
C LEU A 11 -9.56 4.76 -7.15
N GLU A 12 -10.22 5.77 -6.60
CA GLU A 12 -11.21 6.59 -7.31
C GLU A 12 -10.61 7.31 -8.53
N ASN A 13 -9.30 7.59 -8.50
CA ASN A 13 -8.59 8.27 -9.58
C ASN A 13 -8.15 7.33 -10.71
N GLY A 14 -8.38 6.02 -10.56
CA GLY A 14 -8.03 5.00 -11.55
C GLY A 14 -7.21 3.85 -10.97
N PRO A 15 -6.72 2.94 -11.82
CA PRO A 15 -5.92 1.81 -11.39
C PRO A 15 -4.57 2.24 -10.81
N VAL A 16 -4.18 1.66 -9.67
CA VAL A 16 -2.95 2.01 -8.95
C VAL A 16 -2.12 0.75 -8.68
N LYS A 17 -0.79 0.85 -8.84
CA LYS A 17 0.13 -0.22 -8.47
C LYS A 17 0.24 -0.38 -6.95
N GLU A 18 0.48 -1.59 -6.47
CA GLU A 18 0.64 -1.86 -5.03
C GLU A 18 1.64 -0.92 -4.34
N GLU A 19 2.84 -0.78 -4.91
CA GLU A 19 3.89 0.07 -4.35
C GLU A 19 3.49 1.55 -4.27
N HIS A 20 2.77 2.04 -5.28
CA HIS A 20 2.25 3.41 -5.27
C HIS A 20 1.20 3.59 -4.17
N LEU A 21 0.31 2.62 -4.00
CA LEU A 21 -0.72 2.64 -2.97
C LEU A 21 -0.10 2.61 -1.56
N ILE A 22 0.89 1.75 -1.34
CA ILE A 22 1.61 1.66 -0.06
C ILE A 22 2.38 2.95 0.23
N SER A 23 3.13 3.48 -0.75
CA SER A 23 3.92 4.71 -0.56
C SER A 23 3.07 5.96 -0.33
N LYS A 24 1.83 6.01 -0.81
CA LYS A 24 0.88 7.07 -0.45
C LYS A 24 0.39 7.00 0.99
N LEU A 25 0.35 5.80 1.56
CA LEU A 25 -0.16 5.52 2.91
C LEU A 25 0.96 5.47 3.97
N ILE A 26 2.22 5.41 3.56
CA ILE A 26 3.40 5.40 4.44
C ILE A 26 4.35 6.52 4.02
N ASP A 27 4.67 7.44 4.93
CA ASP A 27 5.68 8.48 4.71
C ASP A 27 7.09 7.92 4.95
N LYS A 28 7.69 7.33 3.90
CA LYS A 28 9.05 6.77 3.96
C LYS A 28 10.10 7.87 3.78
N ASN A 29 10.47 8.58 4.85
CA ASN A 29 11.50 9.63 4.80
C ASN A 29 12.69 9.33 5.75
N TYR A 30 13.58 8.42 5.34
CA TYR A 30 14.79 8.07 6.11
C TYR A 30 16.07 8.42 5.38
N ASN A 31 17.03 8.95 6.13
CA ASN A 31 18.41 9.04 5.70
C ASN A 31 19.18 7.79 6.16
N TYR A 32 19.23 6.79 5.28
CA TYR A 32 19.89 5.49 5.54
C TYR A 32 21.40 5.60 5.85
N ASN A 33 22.04 6.73 5.51
CA ASN A 33 23.47 6.94 5.77
C ASN A 33 23.78 7.39 7.21
N ASN A 34 22.77 7.71 8.03
CA ASN A 34 22.98 8.15 9.42
C ASN A 34 21.79 7.80 10.34
N LEU A 35 21.46 6.51 10.42
CA LEU A 35 20.33 6.02 11.21
C LEU A 35 20.62 6.07 12.72
N LYS A 36 19.73 6.71 13.47
CA LYS A 36 19.70 6.67 14.94
C LYS A 36 18.81 5.50 15.41
N ARG A 37 18.96 5.10 16.68
CA ARG A 37 18.12 4.06 17.30
C ARG A 37 16.62 4.31 17.16
N SER A 38 16.20 5.58 17.23
CA SER A 38 14.80 6.00 17.01
C SER A 38 14.31 5.69 15.60
N ASP A 39 15.19 5.69 14.60
CA ASP A 39 14.82 5.46 13.21
C ASP A 39 14.51 3.97 12.98
N TYR A 40 15.22 3.06 13.64
CA TYR A 40 14.89 1.63 13.59
C TYR A 40 13.52 1.30 14.19
N ILE A 41 13.10 2.02 15.24
CA ILE A 41 11.76 1.87 15.82
C ILE A 41 10.70 2.33 14.81
N LYS A 42 10.93 3.45 14.12
CA LYS A 42 10.02 3.96 13.09
C LYS A 42 9.96 3.01 11.88
N ILE A 43 11.10 2.52 11.39
CA ILE A 43 11.16 1.50 10.33
C ILE A 43 10.35 0.25 10.72
N GLY A 44 10.52 -0.23 11.96
CA GLY A 44 9.72 -1.35 12.46
C GLY A 44 8.22 -1.06 12.48
N ALA A 45 7.81 0.13 12.91
CA ALA A 45 6.42 0.56 12.90
C ALA A 45 5.84 0.65 11.48
N GLU A 46 6.63 1.11 10.51
CA GLU A 46 6.24 1.18 9.11
C GLU A 46 6.08 -0.21 8.46
N ILE A 47 6.95 -1.17 8.77
CA ILE A 47 6.78 -2.55 8.31
C ILE A 47 5.45 -3.13 8.81
N ILE A 48 5.10 -2.85 10.07
CA ILE A 48 3.81 -3.25 10.63
C ILE A 48 2.65 -2.55 9.89
N LEU A 49 2.79 -1.27 9.57
CA LEU A 49 1.78 -0.51 8.83
C LEU A 49 1.62 -1.04 7.40
N GLU A 50 2.71 -1.35 6.72
CA GLU A 50 2.73 -1.95 5.38
C GLU A 50 1.95 -3.27 5.36
N ASN A 51 2.22 -4.16 6.32
CA ASN A 51 1.46 -5.41 6.46
C ASN A 51 -0.03 -5.17 6.72
N LYS A 52 -0.39 -4.13 7.48
CA LYS A 52 -1.80 -3.77 7.70
C LYS A 52 -2.47 -3.25 6.42
N ILE A 53 -1.76 -2.46 5.62
CA ILE A 53 -2.24 -1.97 4.32
C ILE A 53 -2.48 -3.15 3.38
N ILE A 54 -1.51 -4.06 3.25
CA ILE A 54 -1.64 -5.27 2.42
C ILE A 54 -2.85 -6.10 2.87
N PHE A 55 -3.01 -6.32 4.17
CA PHE A 55 -4.15 -7.05 4.72
C PHE A 55 -5.50 -6.36 4.41
N ALA A 56 -5.56 -5.02 4.49
CA ALA A 56 -6.74 -4.26 4.14
C ALA A 56 -7.08 -4.38 2.64
N ILE A 57 -6.07 -4.28 1.76
CA ILE A 57 -6.21 -4.50 0.32
C ILE A 57 -6.77 -5.89 0.05
N ASP A 58 -6.19 -6.93 0.63
CA ASP A 58 -6.66 -8.32 0.47
C ASP A 58 -8.12 -8.50 0.91
N ASN A 59 -8.53 -7.85 1.99
CA ASN A 59 -9.93 -7.89 2.43
C ASN A 59 -10.86 -7.16 1.45
N LEU A 60 -10.44 -6.03 0.89
CA LEU A 60 -11.20 -5.32 -0.15
C LEU A 60 -11.31 -6.15 -1.43
N VAL A 61 -10.27 -6.90 -1.79
CA VAL A 61 -10.31 -7.86 -2.91
C VAL A 61 -11.29 -9.00 -2.61
N LYS A 62 -11.18 -9.62 -1.43
CA LYS A 62 -12.05 -10.74 -1.02
C LYS A 62 -13.52 -10.35 -0.93
N THR A 63 -13.81 -9.13 -0.48
CA THR A 63 -15.18 -8.60 -0.39
C THR A 63 -15.70 -8.07 -1.73
N GLY A 64 -14.89 -8.11 -2.80
CA GLY A 64 -15.30 -7.69 -4.12
C GLY A 64 -15.43 -6.17 -4.29
N ARG A 65 -14.84 -5.38 -3.40
CA ARG A 65 -14.82 -3.91 -3.52
C ARG A 65 -13.76 -3.41 -4.48
N ILE A 66 -12.66 -4.17 -4.63
CA ILE A 66 -11.59 -3.87 -5.58
C ILE A 66 -11.18 -5.14 -6.32
N LYS A 67 -10.58 -4.99 -7.50
CA LYS A 67 -10.02 -6.10 -8.29
C LYS A 67 -8.51 -5.99 -8.37
N ARG A 68 -7.83 -7.12 -8.19
CA ARG A 68 -6.38 -7.27 -8.42
C ARG A 68 -6.12 -7.82 -9.82
N LYS A 69 -5.21 -7.20 -10.56
CA LYS A 69 -4.73 -7.63 -11.88
C LYS A 69 -3.22 -7.74 -11.86
N LYS A 70 -2.69 -8.91 -12.17
CA LYS A 70 -1.24 -9.11 -12.36
C LYS A 70 -0.80 -8.53 -13.70
N LEU A 71 0.25 -7.72 -13.67
CA LEU A 71 0.98 -7.23 -14.83
C LEU A 71 2.29 -8.02 -14.93
N ASN A 72 2.61 -8.48 -16.14
CA ASN A 72 3.91 -9.08 -16.48
C ASN A 72 4.66 -8.10 -17.39
N ILE A 73 5.15 -7.00 -16.83
CA ILE A 73 6.00 -6.04 -17.53
C ILE A 73 7.23 -5.87 -16.64
N ASP A 74 8.37 -6.41 -17.07
CA ASP A 74 9.66 -6.37 -16.37
C ASP A 74 9.70 -6.94 -14.91
N GLY A 75 8.62 -7.58 -14.48
CA GLY A 75 8.42 -8.19 -13.16
C GLY A 75 6.95 -8.60 -12.97
N ILE A 76 6.64 -9.35 -11.90
CA ILE A 76 5.25 -9.59 -11.49
C ILE A 76 4.85 -8.38 -10.63
N GLU A 77 3.98 -7.53 -11.16
CA GLU A 77 3.40 -6.40 -10.43
C GLU A 77 1.89 -6.59 -10.25
N ASP A 78 1.36 -6.17 -9.10
CA ASP A 78 -0.08 -6.13 -8.85
C ASP A 78 -0.64 -4.72 -9.08
N LEU A 79 -1.68 -4.66 -9.92
CA LEU A 79 -2.47 -3.46 -10.21
C LEU A 79 -3.86 -3.61 -9.59
N TYR A 80 -4.25 -2.64 -8.76
CA TYR A 80 -5.54 -2.60 -8.09
C TYR A 80 -6.47 -1.60 -8.76
N LEU A 81 -7.75 -1.93 -8.83
CA LEU A 81 -8.78 -1.06 -9.40
C LEU A 81 -10.09 -1.15 -8.60
N LEU A 82 -10.74 -0.01 -8.41
CA LEU A 82 -12.04 0.08 -7.76
C LEU A 82 -13.11 -0.61 -8.62
N LEU A 83 -13.98 -1.39 -7.98
CA LEU A 83 -15.16 -1.94 -8.62
C LEU A 83 -16.37 -1.04 -8.34
N PRO A 84 -17.28 -0.87 -9.33
CA PRO A 84 -18.49 -0.06 -9.18
C PRO A 84 -19.46 -0.62 -8.14
#